data_AF-A0A4Q4RAD6-F1
#
_entry.id   AF-A0A4Q4RAD6-F1
#
_cell.length_a   1.000
_cell.length_b   1.000
_cell.length_c   1.000
_cell.angle_alpha   90.00
_cell.angle_beta   90.00
_cell.angle_gamma   90.00
#
_symmetry.space_group_name_H-M   'P 1'
#
loop_
_entity.id
_entity.type
_entity.pdbx_description
1 polymer ?
#
loop_
_entity_poly.entity_id
_entity_poly.type
_entity_poly.pdbx_seq_one_letter_code
_entity_poly.pdbx_strand_id
1 'polypeptide(L)'
;MASESLLPSSLSTVGVSAATSGVSPTSPTESIVTEVGPEYGKIIINNGCSEDLVVTSVGAWPLGGNRTKIDDTSPIVAQHNGSWNVWQEDIQHPIASGASYTERFRVTCPNVEGAEEYCADYDKLRGQGVSLKIFTAANPSEVLQFEYALVQNPLDELPYHKLNYDVSLLDCADPLDHTSLYGIDLNAENHREITDQSMSAEDRKHKVDLCPGYKGGLKVSFKAEEGCDGDVCEPIDCNEEDWCKIYFFQRTRDGEPSLSCGGEFRGDVVLDLCVANAGANVNTEAGSK
;
A
#
# COMPACT_ATOMS: atom_id res chain seq x y z
N MET A 1 6.19 -57.88 41.02
CA MET A 1 5.62 -57.42 42.31
C MET A 1 6.53 -56.32 42.85
N ALA A 2 5.94 -55.20 43.27
CA ALA A 2 6.36 -54.20 44.29
C ALA A 2 7.87 -53.91 44.45
N SER A 3 8.30 -52.65 44.25
CA SER A 3 8.57 -51.61 45.29
C SER A 3 9.71 -52.02 46.25
N GLU A 4 10.71 -51.22 46.59
CA GLU A 4 10.81 -49.76 46.68
C GLU A 4 12.29 -49.37 46.92
N SER A 5 12.60 -48.14 46.52
CA SER A 5 13.50 -47.13 47.12
C SER A 5 14.62 -47.56 48.09
N LEU A 6 15.82 -46.98 47.87
CA LEU A 6 16.49 -46.10 48.85
C LEU A 6 17.71 -45.39 48.19
N LEU A 7 17.59 -44.07 48.04
CA LEU A 7 18.68 -43.08 48.02
C LEU A 7 18.91 -42.60 49.49
N PRO A 8 19.90 -41.74 49.86
CA PRO A 8 20.86 -40.94 49.07
C PRO A 8 22.33 -41.03 49.59
N SER A 9 23.35 -40.42 48.98
CA SER A 9 23.88 -39.10 49.42
C SER A 9 24.95 -38.54 48.46
N SER A 10 24.67 -37.33 47.96
CA SER A 10 25.54 -36.15 47.77
C SER A 10 26.95 -36.29 47.16
N LEU A 11 27.11 -35.75 45.95
CA LEU A 11 28.31 -35.02 45.54
C LEU A 11 27.90 -33.64 45.00
N SER A 12 28.59 -32.63 45.53
CA SER A 12 28.30 -31.20 45.44
C SER A 12 28.81 -30.65 44.11
N THR A 13 27.92 -30.21 43.23
CA THR A 13 28.30 -29.47 42.02
C THR A 13 28.23 -27.98 42.31
N VAL A 14 29.38 -27.33 42.23
CA VAL A 14 29.54 -25.87 42.31
C VAL A 14 28.69 -25.23 41.20
N GLY A 15 27.71 -24.42 41.61
CA GLY A 15 26.90 -23.61 40.72
C GLY A 15 27.78 -22.55 40.05
N VAL A 16 28.03 -22.71 38.76
CA VAL A 16 28.47 -21.61 37.92
C VAL A 16 27.23 -20.85 37.53
N SER A 17 26.98 -19.74 38.24
CA SER A 17 26.01 -18.73 37.82
C SER A 17 26.49 -18.12 36.51
N ALA A 18 26.11 -18.73 35.39
CA ALA A 18 26.02 -18.01 34.13
C ALA A 18 24.84 -17.06 34.29
N ALA A 19 25.13 -15.82 34.68
CA ALA A 19 24.28 -14.69 34.37
C ALA A 19 24.26 -14.57 32.84
N THR A 20 23.46 -15.40 32.18
CA THR A 20 22.89 -15.01 30.89
C THR A 20 22.06 -13.79 31.21
N SER A 21 22.61 -12.63 30.91
CA SER A 21 21.88 -11.38 30.77
C SER A 21 20.75 -11.66 29.79
N GLY A 22 19.63 -12.12 30.33
CA GLY A 22 18.33 -12.04 29.70
C GLY A 22 18.07 -10.56 29.56
N VAL A 23 18.53 -9.99 28.45
CA VAL A 23 17.86 -8.84 27.88
C VAL A 23 16.46 -9.36 27.62
N SER A 24 15.55 -9.10 28.57
CA SER A 24 14.13 -9.13 28.28
C SER A 24 13.96 -8.43 26.94
N PRO A 25 13.24 -9.00 25.97
CA PRO A 25 12.83 -8.21 24.82
C PRO A 25 12.16 -6.99 25.41
N THR A 26 12.76 -5.82 25.21
CA THR A 26 12.14 -4.54 25.56
C THR A 26 10.74 -4.63 25.01
N SER A 27 9.76 -4.45 25.91
CA SER A 27 8.35 -4.40 25.56
C SER A 27 8.17 -3.65 24.25
N PRO A 28 7.26 -4.08 23.35
CA PRO A 28 6.97 -3.29 22.15
C PRO A 28 6.75 -1.86 22.63
N THR A 29 7.57 -0.92 22.14
CA THR A 29 7.37 0.48 22.46
C THR A 29 6.01 0.82 21.84
N GLU A 30 4.96 0.83 22.67
CA GLU A 30 3.63 1.23 22.21
C GLU A 30 3.76 2.60 21.58
N SER A 31 3.18 2.77 20.38
CA SER A 31 3.12 4.06 19.69
C SER A 31 2.66 5.12 20.67
N ILE A 32 3.44 6.19 20.85
CA ILE A 32 3.05 7.30 21.73
C ILE A 32 2.08 8.25 21.03
N VAL A 33 2.04 8.22 19.70
CA VAL A 33 1.03 8.90 18.90
C VAL A 33 -0.15 7.95 18.67
N THR A 34 -1.36 8.41 18.97
CA THR A 34 -2.58 7.63 18.70
C THR A 34 -2.84 7.59 17.19
N GLU A 35 -3.26 6.43 16.67
CA GLU A 35 -3.70 6.30 15.27
C GLU A 35 -5.02 7.07 15.08
N VAL A 36 -4.94 8.23 14.44
CA VAL A 36 -6.09 9.11 14.16
C VAL A 36 -6.59 9.03 12.72
N GLY A 37 -5.95 8.24 11.85
CA GLY A 37 -6.38 8.05 10.46
C GLY A 37 -7.86 7.66 10.34
N PRO A 38 -8.39 6.72 11.16
CA PRO A 38 -9.82 6.41 11.22
C PRO A 38 -10.77 7.60 11.39
N GLU A 39 -10.31 8.70 12.00
CA GLU A 39 -11.11 9.91 12.23
C GLU A 39 -11.14 10.84 11.02
N TYR A 40 -10.17 10.69 10.11
CA TYR A 40 -10.15 11.42 8.83
C TYR A 40 -11.05 10.76 7.79
N GLY A 41 -11.34 9.47 7.93
CA GLY A 41 -12.25 8.73 7.06
C GLY A 41 -11.68 7.40 6.56
N LYS A 42 -12.06 7.04 5.34
CA LYS A 42 -11.74 5.72 4.76
C LYS A 42 -11.67 5.76 3.23
N ILE A 43 -11.03 4.74 2.68
CA ILE A 43 -11.02 4.46 1.25
C ILE A 43 -12.08 3.39 0.96
N ILE A 44 -12.80 3.58 -0.12
CA ILE A 44 -13.76 2.63 -0.67
C ILE A 44 -13.31 2.32 -2.09
N ILE A 45 -13.08 1.04 -2.39
CA ILE A 45 -12.77 0.57 -3.75
C ILE A 45 -14.01 -0.14 -4.27
N ASN A 46 -14.58 0.35 -5.36
CA ASN A 46 -15.73 -0.27 -6.02
C ASN A 46 -15.24 -1.02 -7.26
N ASN A 47 -15.45 -2.34 -7.29
CA ASN A 47 -15.11 -3.17 -8.44
C ASN A 47 -16.25 -3.15 -9.47
N GLY A 48 -16.16 -2.24 -10.45
CA GLY A 48 -17.08 -2.22 -11.61
C GLY A 48 -16.70 -3.20 -12.73
N CYS A 49 -15.62 -3.96 -12.58
CA CYS A 49 -15.15 -4.89 -13.59
C CYS A 49 -16.03 -6.15 -13.64
N SER A 50 -16.00 -6.86 -14.76
CA SER A 50 -16.73 -8.14 -14.93
C SER A 50 -16.09 -9.31 -14.20
N GLU A 51 -14.87 -9.14 -13.71
CA GLU A 51 -14.08 -10.16 -13.02
C GLU A 51 -13.86 -9.78 -11.55
N ASP A 52 -13.54 -10.79 -10.75
CA ASP A 52 -13.18 -10.60 -9.36
C ASP A 52 -11.76 -10.05 -9.27
N LEU A 53 -11.59 -9.03 -8.43
CA LEU A 53 -10.29 -8.42 -8.14
C LEU A 53 -9.79 -8.89 -6.78
N VAL A 54 -8.51 -8.67 -6.53
CA VAL A 54 -7.87 -8.85 -5.23
C VAL A 54 -7.19 -7.54 -4.88
N VAL A 55 -7.39 -7.08 -3.63
CA VAL A 55 -6.64 -5.95 -3.08
C VAL A 55 -5.73 -6.43 -1.94
N THR A 56 -4.51 -5.93 -1.95
CA THR A 56 -3.56 -6.04 -0.84
C THR A 56 -3.18 -4.64 -0.39
N SER A 57 -3.15 -4.41 0.91
CA SER A 57 -2.92 -3.10 1.50
C SER A 57 -1.63 -3.09 2.30
N VAL A 58 -0.64 -2.35 1.80
CA VAL A 58 0.71 -2.33 2.38
C VAL A 58 1.09 -0.94 2.85
N GLY A 59 2.02 -0.89 3.81
CA GLY A 59 2.62 0.35 4.28
C GLY A 59 1.81 1.10 5.34
N ALA A 60 2.53 1.94 6.09
CA ALA A 60 2.04 2.73 7.22
C ALA A 60 1.24 1.94 8.28
N TRP A 61 1.39 0.62 8.34
CA TRP A 61 0.89 -0.19 9.45
C TRP A 61 1.80 -0.04 10.67
N PRO A 62 1.25 -0.09 11.89
CA PRO A 62 2.04 -0.23 13.09
C PRO A 62 2.93 -1.48 13.01
N LEU A 63 4.22 -1.33 13.29
CA LEU A 63 5.19 -2.39 13.12
C LEU A 63 5.30 -3.29 14.35
N GLY A 64 4.75 -2.89 15.50
CA GLY A 64 4.81 -3.64 16.75
C GLY A 64 6.15 -3.52 17.46
N GLY A 65 6.75 -2.33 17.44
CA GLY A 65 8.00 -1.97 18.10
C GLY A 65 9.18 -1.84 17.14
N ASN A 66 10.34 -1.45 17.70
CA ASN A 66 11.51 -1.04 16.94
C ASN A 66 11.93 -2.03 15.85
N ARG A 67 12.22 -1.49 14.66
CA ARG A 67 12.64 -2.22 13.47
C ARG A 67 13.97 -1.70 12.97
N THR A 68 14.78 -2.61 12.48
CA THR A 68 16.12 -2.32 11.97
C THR A 68 16.16 -2.63 10.49
N LYS A 69 16.89 -1.80 9.77
CA LYS A 69 17.21 -2.08 8.38
C LYS A 69 18.00 -3.40 8.34
N ILE A 70 17.55 -4.34 7.52
CA ILE A 70 18.26 -5.56 7.20
C ILE A 70 19.47 -5.16 6.38
N ASP A 71 20.64 -5.50 6.88
CA ASP A 71 21.88 -5.53 6.12
C ASP A 71 22.24 -6.98 5.76
N ASP A 72 23.27 -7.16 4.93
CA ASP A 72 23.77 -8.46 4.48
C ASP A 72 24.23 -9.40 5.62
N THR A 73 24.23 -8.92 6.87
CA THR A 73 24.61 -9.68 8.07
C THR A 73 23.45 -10.00 9.01
N SER A 74 22.27 -9.46 8.73
CA SER A 74 21.08 -9.61 9.56
C SER A 74 20.50 -11.02 9.42
N PRO A 75 20.22 -11.75 10.52
CA PRO A 75 19.63 -13.08 10.41
C PRO A 75 18.26 -12.99 9.74
N ILE A 76 18.07 -13.73 8.65
CA ILE A 76 16.80 -13.79 7.92
C ILE A 76 15.80 -14.56 8.77
N VAL A 77 14.96 -13.86 9.54
CA VAL A 77 13.97 -14.50 10.44
C VAL A 77 12.61 -14.76 9.74
N ALA A 78 12.32 -14.16 8.58
CA ALA A 78 11.08 -14.38 7.83
C ALA A 78 11.18 -13.85 6.38
N GLN A 79 10.13 -14.04 5.55
CA GLN A 79 9.94 -13.23 4.34
C GLN A 79 9.73 -11.77 4.76
N HIS A 80 10.68 -10.92 4.42
CA HIS A 80 10.74 -9.51 4.82
C HIS A 80 10.27 -8.61 3.69
N ASN A 81 9.71 -7.44 4.00
CA ASN A 81 9.33 -6.42 3.01
C ASN A 81 10.57 -5.65 2.48
N GLY A 82 11.53 -6.36 1.90
CA GLY A 82 12.79 -5.76 1.43
C GLY A 82 13.77 -5.51 2.58
N SER A 83 14.27 -4.27 2.69
CA SER A 83 15.42 -3.91 3.54
C SER A 83 15.09 -3.76 5.04
N TRP A 84 13.95 -4.22 5.56
CA TRP A 84 13.57 -4.05 6.98
C TRP A 84 13.08 -5.35 7.61
N ASN A 85 13.40 -5.58 8.89
CA ASN A 85 13.05 -6.80 9.61
C ASN A 85 11.59 -6.86 10.07
N VAL A 86 10.67 -6.60 9.15
CA VAL A 86 9.23 -6.63 9.38
C VAL A 86 8.58 -7.66 8.47
N TRP A 87 7.47 -8.23 8.94
CA TRP A 87 6.67 -9.15 8.15
C TRP A 87 6.13 -8.45 6.92
N GLN A 88 6.14 -9.16 5.79
CA GLN A 88 5.45 -8.71 4.60
C GLN A 88 3.93 -8.76 4.82
N GLU A 89 3.25 -7.69 4.43
CA GLU A 89 1.80 -7.53 4.56
C GLU A 89 1.10 -8.10 3.33
N ASP A 90 1.00 -9.42 3.25
CA ASP A 90 0.42 -10.12 2.09
C ASP A 90 -1.04 -10.56 2.31
N ILE A 91 -1.80 -9.84 3.13
CA ILE A 91 -3.21 -10.16 3.33
C ILE A 91 -4.00 -9.73 2.09
N GLN A 92 -4.46 -10.74 1.36
CA GLN A 92 -5.27 -10.57 0.16
C GLN A 92 -6.76 -10.52 0.50
N HIS A 93 -7.43 -9.51 -0.04
CA HIS A 93 -8.87 -9.34 0.09
C HIS A 93 -9.53 -9.46 -1.29
N PRO A 94 -10.32 -10.51 -1.57
CA PRO A 94 -11.06 -10.59 -2.81
C PRO A 94 -12.20 -9.56 -2.83
N ILE A 95 -12.37 -8.91 -3.97
CA ILE A 95 -13.48 -8.00 -4.28
C ILE A 95 -14.23 -8.59 -5.45
N ALA A 96 -15.37 -9.23 -5.18
CA ALA A 96 -16.20 -9.79 -6.24
C ALA A 96 -16.63 -8.71 -7.25
N SER A 97 -16.93 -9.11 -8.49
CA SER A 97 -17.53 -8.20 -9.47
C SER A 97 -18.78 -7.51 -8.90
N GLY A 98 -18.84 -6.18 -9.00
CA GLY A 98 -19.91 -5.34 -8.45
C GLY A 98 -19.86 -5.12 -6.93
N ALA A 99 -18.88 -5.69 -6.21
CA ALA A 99 -18.70 -5.50 -4.78
C ALA A 99 -17.72 -4.37 -4.45
N SER A 100 -17.59 -4.07 -3.16
CA SER A 100 -16.68 -3.04 -2.68
C SER A 100 -15.77 -3.55 -1.56
N TYR A 101 -14.56 -3.01 -1.52
CA TYR A 101 -13.66 -3.09 -0.37
C TYR A 101 -13.63 -1.76 0.37
N THR A 102 -13.33 -1.80 1.66
CA THR A 102 -13.25 -0.59 2.48
C THR A 102 -12.14 -0.70 3.50
N GLU A 103 -11.35 0.37 3.63
CA GLU A 103 -10.26 0.46 4.58
C GLU A 103 -10.21 1.86 5.21
N ARG A 104 -10.10 1.94 6.53
CA ARG A 104 -9.89 3.23 7.22
C ARG A 104 -8.51 3.78 6.94
N PHE A 105 -8.38 5.11 6.86
CA PHE A 105 -7.05 5.70 6.68
C PHE A 105 -6.09 5.31 7.80
N ARG A 106 -4.81 5.26 7.44
CA ARG A 106 -3.68 5.18 8.37
C ARG A 106 -2.85 6.46 8.27
N VAL A 107 -2.41 6.99 9.40
CA VAL A 107 -1.48 8.12 9.41
C VAL A 107 -0.10 7.67 8.97
N THR A 108 0.54 8.45 8.11
CA THR A 108 1.93 8.26 7.71
C THR A 108 2.86 9.02 8.65
N CYS A 109 3.91 8.37 9.16
CA CYS A 109 4.95 9.11 9.88
C CYS A 109 5.70 10.05 8.90
N PRO A 110 5.84 11.35 9.22
CA PRO A 110 6.50 12.30 8.34
C PRO A 110 7.99 11.97 8.14
N ASN A 111 8.50 12.21 6.93
CA ASN A 111 9.93 12.16 6.61
C ASN A 111 10.50 13.58 6.59
N VAL A 112 11.01 14.03 7.72
CA VAL A 112 11.57 15.39 7.91
C VAL A 112 13.06 15.50 7.61
N GLU A 113 13.77 14.37 7.60
CA GLU A 113 15.25 14.32 7.50
C GLU A 113 15.73 13.63 6.20
N GLY A 114 14.80 13.24 5.32
CA GLY A 114 15.12 12.57 4.06
C GLY A 114 15.61 11.13 4.21
N ALA A 115 15.61 10.58 5.42
CA ALA A 115 16.05 9.22 5.71
C ALA A 115 14.87 8.28 5.96
N GLU A 116 14.85 7.16 5.25
CA GLU A 116 13.99 6.03 5.59
C GLU A 116 14.49 5.41 6.90
N GLU A 117 13.78 5.68 7.99
CA GLU A 117 14.12 5.20 9.32
C GLU A 117 12.87 4.75 10.08
N TYR A 118 13.05 3.94 11.11
CA TYR A 118 11.97 3.62 12.03
C TYR A 118 11.56 4.87 12.84
N CYS A 119 10.25 5.12 12.86
CA CYS A 119 9.61 6.23 13.53
C CYS A 119 8.96 5.74 14.81
N ALA A 120 9.70 5.80 15.92
CA ALA A 120 9.25 5.26 17.20
C ALA A 120 7.94 5.89 17.70
N ASP A 121 7.73 7.17 17.43
CA ASP A 121 6.56 7.89 17.93
C ASP A 121 5.24 7.35 17.35
N TYR A 122 5.29 6.89 16.10
CA TYR A 122 4.16 6.35 15.35
C TYR A 122 4.19 4.82 15.23
N ASP A 123 5.27 4.16 15.67
CA ASP A 123 5.57 2.74 15.42
C ASP A 123 5.51 2.36 13.93
N LYS A 124 6.12 3.16 13.06
CA LYS A 124 6.03 3.03 11.58
C LYS A 124 7.37 3.29 10.90
N LEU A 125 7.47 3.06 9.59
CA LEU A 125 8.59 3.58 8.80
C LEU A 125 8.34 5.04 8.42
N ARG A 126 9.35 5.90 8.56
CA ARG A 126 9.28 7.32 8.16
C ARG A 126 9.04 7.42 6.66
N GLY A 127 8.14 8.32 6.28
CA GLY A 127 7.87 8.64 4.88
C GLY A 127 7.00 7.63 4.15
N GLN A 128 6.87 6.41 4.66
CA GLN A 128 6.14 5.33 4.00
C GLN A 128 4.65 5.64 3.91
N GLY A 129 4.15 5.84 2.70
CA GLY A 129 2.73 5.91 2.41
C GLY A 129 2.05 4.54 2.52
N VAL A 130 0.77 4.53 2.18
CA VAL A 130 0.00 3.31 1.95
C VAL A 130 -0.12 3.08 0.46
N SER A 131 0.02 1.84 0.03
CA SER A 131 -0.28 1.41 -1.34
C SER A 131 -1.33 0.30 -1.31
N LEU A 132 -2.47 0.56 -1.96
CA LEU A 132 -3.52 -0.40 -2.22
C LEU A 132 -3.25 -1.03 -3.59
N LYS A 133 -2.63 -2.22 -3.57
CA LYS A 133 -2.27 -3.01 -4.76
C LYS A 133 -3.46 -3.85 -5.21
N ILE A 134 -3.92 -3.64 -6.43
CA ILE A 134 -5.13 -4.23 -7.01
C ILE A 134 -4.74 -5.05 -8.24
N PHE A 135 -5.14 -6.32 -8.26
CA PHE A 135 -4.78 -7.26 -9.33
C PHE A 135 -5.85 -8.35 -9.49
N THR A 136 -5.67 -9.26 -10.46
CA THR A 136 -6.49 -10.48 -10.56
C THR A 136 -5.74 -11.68 -10.00
N ALA A 137 -6.45 -12.67 -9.44
CA ALA A 137 -5.81 -13.91 -8.97
C ALA A 137 -5.06 -14.67 -10.09
N ALA A 138 -5.45 -14.47 -11.36
CA ALA A 138 -4.79 -15.07 -12.52
C ALA A 138 -3.46 -14.39 -12.86
N ASN A 139 -3.36 -13.07 -12.67
CA ASN A 139 -2.21 -12.25 -13.05
C ASN A 139 -1.79 -11.33 -11.88
N PRO A 140 -1.19 -11.87 -10.80
CA PRO A 140 -0.82 -11.09 -9.62
C PRO A 140 0.37 -10.14 -9.84
N SER A 141 1.09 -10.27 -10.95
CA SER A 141 2.14 -9.34 -11.38
C SER A 141 1.60 -8.07 -12.01
N GLU A 142 0.34 -8.07 -12.48
CA GLU A 142 -0.28 -6.91 -13.13
C GLU A 142 -1.00 -6.06 -12.09
N VAL A 143 -0.31 -5.08 -11.53
CA VAL A 143 -0.79 -4.37 -10.33
C VAL A 143 -1.13 -2.91 -10.64
N LEU A 144 -2.41 -2.57 -10.49
CA LEU A 144 -2.86 -1.19 -10.33
C LEU A 144 -2.65 -0.78 -8.87
N GLN A 145 -2.13 0.41 -8.62
CA GLN A 145 -1.88 0.91 -7.28
C GLN A 145 -2.69 2.19 -7.06
N PHE A 146 -3.41 2.26 -5.95
CA PHE A 146 -3.84 3.54 -5.38
C PHE A 146 -3.00 3.81 -4.15
N GLU A 147 -2.23 4.88 -4.17
CA GLU A 147 -1.34 5.23 -3.07
C GLU A 147 -1.86 6.47 -2.35
N TYR A 148 -1.63 6.52 -1.03
CA TYR A 148 -1.90 7.72 -0.26
C TYR A 148 -0.95 7.89 0.91
N ALA A 149 -0.80 9.13 1.36
CA ALA A 149 -0.15 9.46 2.61
C ALA A 149 -0.95 10.53 3.34
N LEU A 150 -1.46 10.18 4.52
CA LEU A 150 -2.10 11.11 5.44
C LEU A 150 -1.04 11.60 6.43
N VAL A 151 -0.43 12.75 6.16
CA VAL A 151 0.77 13.21 6.87
C VAL A 151 0.56 14.58 7.50
N GLN A 152 0.99 14.74 8.75
CA GLN A 152 1.19 16.06 9.33
C GLN A 152 2.67 16.39 9.22
N ASN A 153 3.04 17.15 8.19
CA ASN A 153 4.42 17.60 8.01
C ASN A 153 4.70 18.76 8.97
N PRO A 154 5.62 18.61 9.94
CA PRO A 154 5.90 19.67 10.89
C PRO A 154 6.55 20.91 10.25
N LEU A 155 7.11 20.79 9.04
CA LEU A 155 7.70 21.92 8.30
C LEU A 155 6.64 22.83 7.65
N ASP A 156 5.44 22.31 7.41
CA ASP A 156 4.36 23.08 6.76
C ASP A 156 3.55 23.91 7.78
N GLU A 157 3.84 23.75 9.08
CA GLU A 157 3.16 24.41 10.21
C GLU A 157 1.62 24.27 10.20
N LEU A 158 1.10 23.23 9.54
CA LEU A 158 -0.33 22.97 9.45
C LEU A 158 -0.83 22.23 10.70
N PRO A 159 -2.00 22.62 11.26
CA PRO A 159 -2.56 21.98 12.45
C PRO A 159 -3.26 20.65 12.17
N TYR A 160 -3.24 20.18 10.91
CA TYR A 160 -3.98 19.01 10.44
C TYR A 160 -3.10 18.09 9.57
N HIS A 161 -3.55 16.86 9.37
CA HIS A 161 -2.94 15.95 8.41
C HIS A 161 -3.41 16.28 6.99
N LYS A 162 -2.45 16.43 6.08
CA LYS A 162 -2.69 16.63 4.66
C LYS A 162 -2.75 15.28 3.94
N LEU A 163 -3.76 15.09 3.11
CA LEU A 163 -3.88 13.91 2.26
C LEU A 163 -3.13 14.14 0.95
N ASN A 164 -2.17 13.25 0.67
CA ASN A 164 -1.53 13.10 -0.63
C ASN A 164 -1.96 11.77 -1.22
N TYR A 165 -2.14 11.69 -2.53
CA TYR A 165 -2.66 10.49 -3.19
C TYR A 165 -2.30 10.45 -4.67
N ASP A 166 -2.31 9.24 -5.22
CA ASP A 166 -2.14 8.99 -6.64
C ASP A 166 -2.70 7.63 -7.06
N VAL A 167 -2.65 7.40 -8.37
CA VAL A 167 -2.92 6.12 -8.99
C VAL A 167 -1.72 5.80 -9.86
N SER A 168 -1.06 4.67 -9.61
CA SER A 168 0.10 4.23 -10.39
C SER A 168 -0.24 2.94 -11.14
N LEU A 169 0.22 2.88 -12.38
CA LEU A 169 0.17 1.67 -13.19
C LEU A 169 1.57 1.17 -13.52
N LEU A 170 2.60 1.66 -12.81
CA LEU A 170 3.99 1.32 -13.05
C LEU A 170 4.23 -0.20 -13.03
N ASP A 171 3.75 -0.86 -11.98
CA ASP A 171 3.83 -2.32 -11.76
C ASP A 171 2.82 -3.11 -12.60
N CYS A 172 2.31 -2.53 -13.68
CA CYS A 172 1.34 -3.17 -14.56
C CYS A 172 1.70 -2.98 -16.04
N ALA A 173 1.52 -4.05 -16.82
CA ALA A 173 2.01 -4.19 -18.18
C ALA A 173 3.48 -3.77 -18.27
N ASP A 174 4.30 -4.21 -17.29
CA ASP A 174 5.72 -3.88 -17.28
C ASP A 174 6.35 -4.40 -18.58
N PRO A 175 7.00 -3.54 -19.39
CA PRO A 175 7.67 -3.97 -20.61
C PRO A 175 8.69 -5.09 -20.40
N LEU A 176 9.28 -5.20 -19.21
CA LEU A 176 10.19 -6.29 -18.84
C LEU A 176 9.46 -7.63 -18.72
N ASP A 177 8.23 -7.62 -18.23
CA ASP A 177 7.38 -8.81 -18.13
C ASP A 177 6.67 -9.13 -19.46
N HIS A 178 6.53 -8.12 -20.34
CA HIS A 178 5.81 -8.21 -21.62
C HIS A 178 6.69 -7.96 -22.84
N THR A 179 7.96 -8.36 -22.81
CA THR A 179 8.96 -8.09 -23.88
C THR A 179 8.48 -8.39 -25.30
N SER A 180 7.74 -9.47 -25.51
CA SER A 180 7.17 -9.82 -26.82
C SER A 180 6.07 -8.87 -27.29
N LEU A 181 5.29 -8.31 -26.36
CA LEU A 181 4.23 -7.35 -26.64
C LEU A 181 4.82 -5.99 -27.02
N TYR A 182 5.85 -5.57 -26.29
CA TYR A 182 6.55 -4.30 -26.51
C TYR A 182 7.63 -4.38 -27.60
N GLY A 183 7.90 -5.56 -28.15
CA GLY A 183 8.93 -5.76 -29.19
C GLY A 183 10.35 -5.44 -28.71
N ILE A 184 10.61 -5.58 -27.40
CA ILE A 184 11.90 -5.28 -26.78
C ILE A 184 12.77 -6.53 -26.84
N ASP A 185 13.95 -6.41 -27.46
CA ASP A 185 15.01 -7.41 -27.38
C ASP A 185 15.81 -7.15 -26.09
N LEU A 186 15.85 -8.11 -25.17
CA LEU A 186 16.49 -8.02 -23.84
C LEU A 186 18.04 -8.05 -23.92
N ASN A 187 18.62 -7.29 -24.85
CA ASN A 187 20.04 -6.98 -24.82
C ASN A 187 20.22 -5.75 -23.92
N ALA A 188 21.04 -5.91 -22.88
CA ALA A 188 21.12 -5.06 -21.68
C ALA A 188 21.37 -3.54 -21.87
N GLU A 189 21.48 -3.06 -23.11
CA GLU A 189 21.82 -1.67 -23.45
C GLU A 189 20.59 -0.80 -23.84
N ASN A 190 19.42 -1.40 -24.07
CA ASN A 190 18.19 -0.66 -24.44
C ASN A 190 17.07 -0.80 -23.40
N HIS A 191 17.43 -0.77 -22.12
CA HIS A 191 16.46 -0.76 -21.03
C HIS A 191 15.72 0.59 -21.05
N ARG A 192 14.47 0.58 -21.53
CA ARG A 192 13.57 1.71 -21.37
C ARG A 192 12.67 1.40 -20.18
N GLU A 193 13.01 1.94 -19.01
CA GLU A 193 12.08 2.00 -17.89
C GLU A 193 10.92 2.92 -18.32
N ILE A 194 9.76 2.33 -18.62
CA ILE A 194 8.58 3.07 -19.02
C ILE A 194 7.85 3.47 -17.74
N THR A 195 8.13 4.68 -17.29
CA THR A 195 7.34 5.33 -16.24
C THR A 195 5.99 5.77 -16.77
N ASP A 196 5.03 6.02 -15.87
CA ASP A 196 3.72 6.57 -16.23
C ASP A 196 3.83 7.91 -16.99
N GLN A 197 4.94 8.64 -16.82
CA GLN A 197 5.27 9.86 -17.56
C GLN A 197 5.76 9.63 -19.00
N SER A 198 6.52 8.57 -19.22
CA SER A 198 7.29 8.37 -20.45
C SER A 198 6.59 7.47 -21.47
N MET A 199 5.40 6.98 -21.15
CA MET A 199 4.57 6.14 -22.02
C MET A 199 4.17 6.80 -23.34
N SER A 200 4.38 6.06 -24.43
CA SER A 200 3.80 6.34 -25.75
C SER A 200 2.30 6.03 -25.79
N ALA A 201 1.64 6.34 -26.92
CA ALA A 201 0.23 5.99 -27.10
C ALA A 201 0.00 4.47 -27.15
N GLU A 202 0.98 3.75 -27.69
CA GLU A 202 0.99 2.31 -27.78
C GLU A 202 1.15 1.66 -26.40
N ASP A 203 2.09 2.17 -25.59
CA ASP A 203 2.29 1.70 -24.20
C ASP A 203 1.01 1.87 -23.37
N ARG A 204 0.30 3.00 -23.56
CA ARG A 204 -0.99 3.25 -22.91
C ARG A 204 -2.04 2.20 -23.27
N LYS A 205 -2.11 1.79 -24.54
CA LYS A 205 -3.07 0.77 -24.96
C LYS A 205 -2.81 -0.57 -24.26
N HIS A 206 -1.54 -0.96 -24.15
CA HIS A 206 -1.16 -2.18 -23.44
C HIS A 206 -1.55 -2.12 -21.96
N LYS A 207 -1.31 -0.99 -21.27
CA LYS A 207 -1.76 -0.82 -19.89
C LYS A 207 -3.30 -0.85 -19.76
N VAL A 208 -4.05 -0.20 -20.65
CA VAL A 208 -5.53 -0.28 -20.63
C VAL A 208 -6.02 -1.72 -20.76
N ASP A 209 -5.39 -2.51 -21.63
CA ASP A 209 -5.81 -3.87 -21.94
C ASP A 209 -5.41 -4.87 -20.84
N LEU A 210 -4.27 -4.66 -20.18
CA LEU A 210 -3.69 -5.61 -19.23
C LEU A 210 -3.93 -5.26 -17.77
N CYS A 211 -4.12 -3.98 -17.43
CA CYS A 211 -4.24 -3.54 -16.04
C CYS A 211 -5.61 -3.82 -15.44
N PRO A 212 -5.69 -4.69 -14.42
CA PRO A 212 -6.93 -4.95 -13.72
C PRO A 212 -7.51 -3.65 -13.15
N GLY A 213 -8.80 -3.42 -13.33
CA GLY A 213 -9.47 -2.22 -12.82
C GLY A 213 -9.48 -1.01 -13.75
N TYR A 214 -8.63 -0.95 -14.79
CA TYR A 214 -8.55 0.23 -15.67
C TYR A 214 -9.47 0.18 -16.88
N LYS A 215 -9.89 -1.01 -17.33
CA LYS A 215 -10.71 -1.17 -18.54
C LYS A 215 -12.02 -0.39 -18.47
N GLY A 216 -12.24 0.53 -19.40
CA GLY A 216 -13.38 1.47 -19.35
C GLY A 216 -13.17 2.67 -18.42
N GLY A 217 -11.95 2.91 -17.97
CA GLY A 217 -11.56 4.04 -17.11
C GLY A 217 -11.64 3.76 -15.61
N LEU A 218 -11.08 4.69 -14.84
CA LEU A 218 -11.16 4.72 -13.38
C LEU A 218 -11.46 6.13 -12.89
N LYS A 219 -11.96 6.23 -11.67
CA LYS A 219 -12.27 7.51 -11.04
C LYS A 219 -11.92 7.51 -9.56
N VAL A 220 -11.24 8.56 -9.10
CA VAL A 220 -11.09 8.89 -7.68
C VAL A 220 -11.96 10.09 -7.36
N SER A 221 -12.86 9.93 -6.40
CA SER A 221 -13.77 10.98 -5.93
C SER A 221 -13.73 11.12 -4.41
N PHE A 222 -14.15 12.29 -3.94
CA PHE A 222 -14.07 12.67 -2.54
C PHE A 222 -15.49 12.93 -2.01
N LYS A 223 -15.87 12.21 -0.95
CA LYS A 223 -17.14 12.39 -0.25
C LYS A 223 -16.86 12.93 1.13
N ALA A 224 -16.89 14.25 1.27
CA ALA A 224 -16.67 14.90 2.55
C ALA A 224 -17.70 14.47 3.61
N GLU A 225 -17.25 14.42 4.86
CA GLU A 225 -18.13 14.34 6.01
C GLU A 225 -19.04 15.59 6.09
N GLU A 226 -20.22 15.43 6.69
CA GLU A 226 -21.15 16.55 6.87
C GLU A 226 -20.48 17.70 7.64
N GLY A 227 -20.46 18.89 7.04
CA GLY A 227 -19.85 20.09 7.63
C GLY A 227 -18.36 20.26 7.33
N CYS A 228 -17.73 19.36 6.58
CA CYS A 228 -16.37 19.50 6.07
C CYS A 228 -16.34 19.96 4.61
N ASP A 229 -15.23 20.56 4.19
CA ASP A 229 -15.02 20.96 2.79
C ASP A 229 -14.57 19.75 1.96
N GLY A 230 -15.34 19.44 0.91
CA GLY A 230 -15.04 18.33 -0.01
C GLY A 230 -14.26 18.74 -1.25
N ASP A 231 -14.18 20.04 -1.54
CA ASP A 231 -13.57 20.56 -2.76
C ASP A 231 -12.08 20.92 -2.55
N VAL A 232 -11.47 20.42 -1.48
CA VAL A 232 -10.05 20.61 -1.16
C VAL A 232 -9.14 19.65 -1.91
N CYS A 233 -9.67 18.58 -2.51
CA CYS A 233 -8.89 17.58 -3.24
C CYS A 233 -9.32 17.55 -4.71
N GLU A 234 -8.37 17.40 -5.62
CA GLU A 234 -8.64 17.29 -7.06
C GLU A 234 -9.06 15.85 -7.42
N PRO A 235 -10.26 15.62 -7.98
CA PRO A 235 -10.66 14.28 -8.40
C PRO A 235 -9.78 13.79 -9.55
N ILE A 236 -9.59 12.47 -9.63
CA ILE A 236 -8.96 11.82 -10.77
C ILE A 236 -10.09 11.23 -11.62
N ASP A 237 -10.16 11.56 -12.90
CA ASP A 237 -11.13 10.99 -13.84
C ASP A 237 -10.38 10.57 -15.10
N CYS A 238 -10.28 9.25 -15.29
CA CYS A 238 -9.51 8.67 -16.37
C CYS A 238 -10.40 7.83 -17.24
N ASN A 239 -10.17 7.92 -18.54
CA ASN A 239 -10.80 7.07 -19.52
C ASN A 239 -9.72 6.47 -20.42
N GLU A 240 -10.14 5.70 -21.43
CA GLU A 240 -9.22 5.01 -22.33
C GLU A 240 -8.51 5.98 -23.30
N GLU A 241 -9.02 7.20 -23.47
CA GLU A 241 -8.51 8.22 -24.41
C GLU A 241 -7.72 9.36 -23.71
N ASP A 242 -8.25 9.87 -22.59
CA ASP A 242 -7.58 10.83 -21.70
C ASP A 242 -7.01 10.05 -20.51
N TRP A 243 -5.74 9.72 -20.66
CA TRP A 243 -4.95 9.13 -19.59
C TRP A 243 -4.98 10.04 -18.39
N CYS A 244 -5.07 9.47 -17.18
CA CYS A 244 -4.90 10.20 -15.94
C CYS A 244 -3.68 11.14 -16.09
N LYS A 245 -3.87 12.45 -16.27
CA LYS A 245 -2.74 13.41 -16.30
C LYS A 245 -2.30 13.62 -14.87
N ILE A 246 -1.57 12.66 -14.34
CA ILE A 246 -1.16 12.71 -12.95
C ILE A 246 0.06 13.65 -12.89
N TYR A 247 -0.03 14.69 -12.07
CA TYR A 247 0.99 15.73 -11.89
C TYR A 247 2.12 15.26 -10.96
N PHE A 248 3.35 15.67 -11.23
CA PHE A 248 4.58 15.26 -10.53
C PHE A 248 4.72 15.96 -9.17
N PHE A 249 4.50 15.25 -8.07
CA PHE A 249 4.92 15.71 -6.75
C PHE A 249 5.93 14.71 -6.17
N GLN A 250 7.18 15.16 -6.09
CA GLN A 250 8.32 14.38 -5.61
C GLN A 250 8.16 14.05 -4.12
N ARG A 251 7.67 12.84 -3.82
CA ARG A 251 7.86 12.22 -2.51
C ARG A 251 8.41 10.79 -2.60
N THR A 252 8.06 10.05 -3.65
CA THR A 252 8.38 8.63 -3.80
C THR A 252 9.51 8.38 -4.81
N ARG A 253 9.55 9.06 -5.96
CA ARG A 253 10.67 9.08 -6.95
C ARG A 253 10.53 10.23 -7.98
N ASP A 254 11.61 10.56 -8.68
CA ASP A 254 11.57 11.44 -9.86
C ASP A 254 10.71 10.80 -10.97
N GLY A 255 9.66 11.50 -11.42
CA GLY A 255 8.79 11.04 -12.50
C GLY A 255 7.54 10.25 -12.07
N GLU A 256 7.35 10.04 -10.77
CA GLU A 256 6.10 9.49 -10.22
C GLU A 256 5.10 10.62 -9.93
N PRO A 257 3.84 10.46 -10.34
CA PRO A 257 2.90 11.56 -10.26
C PRO A 257 2.02 11.46 -9.00
N SER A 258 1.96 12.53 -8.19
CA SER A 258 1.14 12.58 -6.97
C SER A 258 0.41 13.91 -6.77
N LEU A 259 -0.82 13.84 -6.27
CA LEU A 259 -1.67 14.96 -5.91
C LEU A 259 -1.65 15.21 -4.40
N SER A 260 -1.99 16.43 -4.01
CA SER A 260 -2.03 16.86 -2.61
C SER A 260 -3.24 17.76 -2.41
N CYS A 261 -4.11 17.45 -1.45
CA CYS A 261 -5.27 18.28 -1.17
C CYS A 261 -4.84 19.68 -0.71
N GLY A 262 -5.49 20.74 -1.20
CA GLY A 262 -5.20 22.13 -0.83
C GLY A 262 -5.55 22.50 0.61
N GLY A 263 -6.24 21.61 1.35
CA GLY A 263 -6.66 21.81 2.73
C GLY A 263 -6.86 20.51 3.51
N GLU A 264 -7.43 20.60 4.72
CA GLU A 264 -7.80 19.43 5.53
C GLU A 264 -8.98 18.71 4.87
N PHE A 265 -8.77 17.47 4.45
CA PHE A 265 -9.84 16.61 3.95
C PHE A 265 -10.32 15.67 5.06
N ARG A 266 -11.63 15.63 5.30
CA ARG A 266 -12.29 14.64 6.17
C ARG A 266 -13.46 14.03 5.42
N GLY A 267 -13.45 12.72 5.25
CA GLY A 267 -14.46 12.00 4.49
C GLY A 267 -13.93 10.74 3.80
N ASP A 268 -14.73 10.22 2.88
CA ASP A 268 -14.40 9.01 2.16
C ASP A 268 -13.70 9.34 0.83
N VAL A 269 -12.60 8.65 0.54
CA VAL A 269 -12.04 8.57 -0.81
C VAL A 269 -12.66 7.37 -1.51
N VAL A 270 -13.17 7.56 -2.71
CA VAL A 270 -13.85 6.51 -3.47
C VAL A 270 -13.11 6.29 -4.78
N LEU A 271 -12.55 5.09 -4.94
CA LEU A 271 -11.94 4.59 -6.17
C LEU A 271 -12.94 3.70 -6.89
N ASP A 272 -13.49 4.20 -7.98
CA ASP A 272 -14.35 3.43 -8.88
C ASP A 272 -13.50 2.85 -10.02
N LEU A 273 -13.48 1.52 -10.12
CA LEU A 273 -12.75 0.77 -11.13
C LEU A 273 -13.67 0.33 -12.27
N CYS A 274 -13.14 0.24 -13.48
CA CYS A 274 -13.85 -0.13 -14.69
C CYS A 274 -15.15 0.68 -14.92
N VAL A 275 -15.05 2.01 -14.83
CA VAL A 275 -16.19 2.95 -14.69
C VAL A 275 -17.22 2.80 -15.80
N ALA A 276 -16.80 2.65 -17.07
CA ALA A 276 -17.73 2.48 -18.19
C ALA A 276 -18.59 1.19 -18.10
N ASN A 277 -18.13 0.16 -17.37
CA ASN A 277 -18.84 -1.12 -17.22
C ASN A 277 -19.88 -1.10 -16.09
N ALA A 278 -19.74 -0.20 -15.11
CA ALA A 278 -20.67 -0.07 -13.98
C ALA A 278 -22.11 0.28 -14.42
N GLY A 279 -22.28 0.92 -15.59
CA GLY A 279 -23.59 1.21 -16.20
C GLY A 279 -24.23 0.07 -16.99
N ALA A 280 -23.47 -0.98 -17.35
CA ALA A 280 -23.98 -2.10 -18.17
C ALA A 280 -24.70 -3.17 -17.33
N ASN A 281 -24.33 -3.33 -16.06
CA ASN A 281 -24.88 -4.35 -15.17
C ASN A 281 -26.24 -4.02 -14.55
N VAL A 282 -26.77 -2.80 -14.72
CA VAL A 282 -28.09 -2.41 -14.20
C VAL A 282 -29.24 -2.84 -15.13
N ASN A 283 -28.95 -3.24 -16.38
CA ASN A 283 -29.98 -3.53 -17.39
C ASN A 283 -30.25 -5.03 -17.64
N THR A 284 -29.63 -5.96 -16.90
CA THR A 284 -29.83 -7.41 -17.11
C THR A 284 -30.75 -8.11 -16.11
N GLU A 285 -31.19 -7.45 -15.03
CA GLU A 285 -32.17 -8.04 -14.08
C GLU A 285 -33.62 -7.54 -14.25
N ALA A 286 -33.87 -6.49 -15.03
CA ALA A 286 -35.23 -6.05 -15.35
C ALA A 286 -35.78 -6.75 -16.62
N GLY A 287 -35.82 -8.08 -16.62
CA GLY A 287 -36.14 -8.82 -17.85
C GLY A 287 -36.36 -10.33 -17.73
N SER A 288 -36.99 -10.84 -16.67
CA SER A 288 -37.69 -12.13 -16.77
C SER A 288 -38.67 -12.42 -15.64
N LYS A 289 -39.92 -12.65 -16.07
CA LYS A 289 -41.13 -13.14 -15.39
C LYS A 289 -41.99 -12.11 -14.67
#